data_AF-A0A418KP91-F1
#
_entry.id   AF-A0A418KP91-F1
#
_cell.length_a   1.000
_cell.length_b   1.000
_cell.length_c   1.000
_cell.angle_alpha   90.00
_cell.angle_beta   90.00
_cell.angle_gamma   90.00
#
_symmetry.space_group_name_H-M   'P 1'
#
loop_
_entity.id
_entity.type
_entity.pdbx_description
1 polymer ?
#
loop_
_entity_poly.entity_id
_entity_poly.type
_entity_poly.pdbx_seq_one_letter_code
_entity_poly.pdbx_strand_id
1 'polypeptide(L)' 'MSGRSSSQTLTVELDPERARALHALAELYHATPERMVASWAAYHIDRLVAGQTPDTVPSGWQPDTDA' A
#
# COMPACT_ATOMS: atom_id res chain seq x y z
N MET A 1 -9.62 -22.32 21.73
CA MET A 1 -9.12 -20.95 21.91
C MET A 1 -9.55 -20.15 20.70
N SER A 2 -10.66 -19.41 20.81
CA SER A 2 -11.17 -18.59 19.71
C SER A 2 -10.30 -17.35 19.60
N GLY A 3 -9.41 -17.32 18.60
CA GLY A 3 -8.64 -16.13 18.27
C GLY A 3 -9.60 -15.02 17.89
N ARG A 4 -9.84 -14.08 18.81
CA ARG A 4 -10.46 -12.80 18.46
C ARG A 4 -9.44 -12.09 17.58
N SER A 5 -9.62 -12.16 16.26
CA SER A 5 -8.96 -11.24 15.36
C SER A 5 -9.41 -9.85 15.76
N SER A 6 -8.59 -9.15 16.53
CA SER A 6 -8.81 -7.74 16.84
C SER A 6 -8.63 -6.99 15.53
N SER A 7 -9.73 -6.48 14.96
CA SER A 7 -9.65 -5.53 13.86
C SER A 7 -8.92 -4.29 14.37
N GLN A 8 -7.67 -4.12 13.95
CA GLN A 8 -6.93 -2.87 14.14
C GLN A 8 -7.22 -1.98 12.94
N THR A 9 -7.66 -0.75 13.22
CA THR A 9 -7.83 0.27 12.20
C THR A 9 -6.53 1.07 12.09
N LEU A 10 -5.94 1.09 10.90
CA LEU A 10 -4.76 1.89 10.58
C LEU A 10 -5.19 3.04 9.66
N THR A 11 -4.95 4.28 10.06
CA THR A 11 -5.13 5.44 9.18
C THR A 11 -3.80 5.74 8.51
N VAL A 12 -3.77 5.69 7.18
CA VAL A 12 -2.58 5.99 6.37
C VAL A 12 -2.86 7.24 5.55
N GLU A 13 -2.06 8.28 5.75
CA GLU A 13 -2.09 9.46 4.88
C GLU A 13 -1.23 9.20 3.66
N LEU A 14 -1.83 9.37 2.47
CA LEU A 14 -1.18 9.18 1.19
C LEU A 14 -1.23 10.49 0.41
N ASP A 15 -0.14 10.77 -0.30
CA ASP A 15 -0.15 11.82 -1.31
C ASP A 15 -1.11 11.44 -2.46
N PRO A 16 -1.64 12.42 -3.22
CA PRO A 16 -2.63 12.16 -4.26
C PRO A 16 -2.14 11.22 -5.37
N GLU A 17 -0.86 11.25 -5.69
CA GLU A 17 -0.26 10.42 -6.73
C GLU A 17 -0.23 8.95 -6.28
N ARG A 18 0.23 8.69 -5.06
CA ARG A 18 0.27 7.36 -4.47
C ARG A 18 -1.12 6.78 -4.24
N ALA A 19 -2.10 7.60 -3.86
CA ALA A 19 -3.50 7.18 -3.76
C ALA A 19 -4.05 6.71 -5.12
N ARG A 20 -3.77 7.45 -6.21
CA ARG A 20 -4.16 7.04 -7.58
C ARG A 20 -3.46 5.76 -8.01
N ALA A 21 -2.17 5.63 -7.70
CA ALA A 21 -1.40 4.43 -8.02
C ALA A 21 -1.98 3.16 -7.39
N LEU A 22 -2.28 3.21 -6.09
CA LEU A 22 -2.87 2.08 -5.36
C LEU A 22 -4.28 1.78 -5.85
N HIS A 23 -5.05 2.79 -6.25
CA HIS A 23 -6.37 2.57 -6.85
C HIS A 23 -6.25 1.88 -8.22
N ALA A 24 -5.33 2.31 -9.09
CA ALA A 24 -5.11 1.67 -10.37
C ALA A 24 -4.63 0.21 -10.22
N LEU A 25 -3.78 -0.06 -9.23
CA LEU A 25 -3.38 -1.43 -8.88
C LEU A 25 -4.57 -2.26 -8.38
N ALA A 26 -5.47 -1.66 -7.60
CA ALA A 26 -6.67 -2.36 -7.13
C ALA A 26 -7.54 -2.82 -8.31
N GLU A 27 -7.75 -1.94 -9.30
CA GLU A 27 -8.46 -2.28 -10.55
C GLU A 27 -7.75 -3.41 -11.32
N LEU A 28 -6.43 -3.29 -11.52
CA LEU A 28 -5.63 -4.26 -12.27
C LEU A 28 -5.68 -5.68 -11.67
N TYR A 29 -5.63 -5.77 -10.34
CA TYR A 29 -5.65 -7.05 -9.63
C TYR A 29 -7.05 -7.49 -9.20
N HIS A 30 -8.11 -6.78 -9.63
CA HIS A 30 -9.49 -7.02 -9.22
C HIS A 30 -9.66 -7.14 -7.70
N ALA A 31 -8.99 -6.24 -6.97
CA ALA A 31 -9.00 -6.16 -5.52
C ALA A 31 -9.61 -4.83 -5.06
N THR A 32 -9.85 -4.68 -3.74
CA THR A 32 -10.28 -3.39 -3.22
C THR A 32 -9.09 -2.47 -2.94
N PRO A 33 -9.24 -1.14 -3.04
CA PRO A 33 -8.19 -0.18 -2.68
C PRO A 33 -7.66 -0.39 -1.27
N GLU A 34 -8.51 -0.71 -0.29
CA GLU A 34 -8.11 -0.96 1.09
C GLU A 34 -7.19 -2.17 1.21
N ARG A 35 -7.44 -3.23 0.44
CA ARG A 35 -6.58 -4.41 0.39
C ARG A 35 -5.21 -4.07 -0.21
N MET A 36 -5.17 -3.20 -1.22
CA MET A 36 -3.91 -2.73 -1.81
C MET A 36 -3.13 -1.85 -0.83
N VAL A 37 -3.79 -0.92 -0.15
CA VAL A 37 -3.18 -0.09 0.90
C VAL A 37 -2.63 -0.96 2.03
N ALA A 38 -3.39 -1.97 2.49
CA ALA A 38 -2.94 -2.87 3.54
C ALA A 38 -1.72 -3.70 3.12
N SER A 39 -1.71 -4.21 1.89
CA SER A 39 -0.58 -4.98 1.35
C SER A 39 0.67 -4.11 1.19
N TRP A 40 0.48 -2.89 0.68
CA TRP A 40 1.54 -1.89 0.54
C TRP A 40 2.12 -1.50 1.91
N ALA A 41 1.27 -1.24 2.91
CA ALA A 41 1.68 -0.90 4.26
C ALA A 41 2.45 -2.04 4.94
N ALA A 42 1.95 -3.27 4.83
CA ALA A 42 2.62 -4.46 5.37
C ALA A 42 4.03 -4.62 4.79
N TYR A 43 4.19 -4.50 3.47
CA TYR A 43 5.49 -4.55 2.81
C TYR A 43 6.48 -3.50 3.34
N HIS A 44 6.02 -2.26 3.57
CA HIS A 44 6.89 -1.21 4.09
C HIS A 44 7.25 -1.42 5.56
N ILE A 45 6.30 -1.86 6.39
CA ILE A 45 6.54 -2.17 7.80
C ILE A 45 7.55 -3.32 7.92
N ASP A 46 7.40 -4.38 7.13
CA ASP A 46 8.32 -5.52 7.14
C ASP A 46 9.76 -5.10 6.77
N ARG A 47 9.92 -4.21 5.78
CA ARG A 47 11.23 -3.64 5.44
C ARG A 47 11.83 -2.81 6.58
N LEU A 48 11.02 -1.97 7.23
CA LEU A 48 11.46 -1.18 8.38
C LEU A 48 11.91 -2.07 9.54
N VAL A 49 11.14 -3.13 9.85
CA VAL A 49 11.48 -4.11 10.89
C VAL A 49 12.77 -4.86 10.53
N ALA A 50 13.00 -5.14 9.25
CA ALA A 50 14.24 -5.75 8.75
C ALA A 50 15.46 -4.80 8.73
N GLY A 51 15.31 -3.56 9.21
CA GLY A 51 16.38 -2.56 9.23
C GLY A 51 16.73 -1.99 7.85
N GLN A 52 15.88 -2.23 6.84
CA GLN A 52 16.05 -1.62 5.53
C GLN A 52 15.48 -0.21 5.58
N THR A 53 16.30 0.79 5.25
CA THR A 53 15.79 2.15 5.07
C THR A 53 14.81 2.16 3.91
N PRO A 54 13.65 2.85 4.04
CA PRO A 54 12.75 3.04 2.92
C PRO A 54 13.53 3.68 1.78
N ASP A 55 13.33 3.19 0.56
CA ASP A 55 14.04 3.72 -0.61
C ASP A 55 13.80 5.23 -0.66
N THR A 56 14.88 6.01 -0.55
CA THR A 56 14.85 7.48 -0.67
C THR A 56 14.69 7.92 -2.11
N VAL A 57 14.76 6.97 -3.04
CA VAL A 57 14.48 7.20 -4.45
C VAL A 57 12.97 7.25 -4.62
N PRO A 58 12.40 8.39 -5.06
CA PRO A 58 10.98 8.45 -5.37
C PRO A 58 10.63 7.35 -6.37
N SER A 59 9.53 6.66 -6.12
CA SER A 59 9.02 5.62 -7.01
C SER A 59 8.94 6.19 -8.42
N GLY A 60 9.77 5.68 -9.34
CA GLY A 60 9.72 6.05 -10.77
C GLY A 60 8.50 5.47 -11.49
N TRP A 61 7.55 4.91 -10.74
CA TRP A 61 6.26 4.48 -11.25
C TRP A 61 5.49 5.73 -11.72
N GLN A 62 5.33 5.87 -13.03
CA GLN A 62 4.37 6.81 -13.60
C GLN A 62 3.10 6.04 -13.97
N PRO A 63 1.90 6.55 -13.66
CA PRO A 63 0.68 5.97 -14.19
C PRO A 63 0.71 6.06 -15.72
N ASP A 64 0.41 4.96 -16.40
CA ASP A 64 0.18 4.99 -17.84
C ASP A 64 -0.89 6.05 -18.13
N THR A 65 -0.51 7.08 -18.89
CA THR A 65 -1.38 8.23 -19.18
C THR A 65 -2.20 8.02 -20.45
N ASP A 66 -2.45 6.76 -20.82
CA ASP A 66 -3.19 6.37 -22.02
C ASP A 66 -4.49 5.65 -21.61
N ALA A 67 -5.58 6.43 -21.51
CA ALA A 67 -6.97 6.08 -21.88
C ALA A 67 -7.93 7.25 -21.62
#